data_AF-A0A3C0IUD1-F1
#
_entry.id   AF-A0A3C0IUD1-F1
#
_cell.length_a   1.000
_cell.length_b   1.000
_cell.length_c   1.000
_cell.angle_alpha   90.00
_cell.angle_beta   90.00
_cell.angle_gamma   90.00
#
_symmetry.space_group_name_H-M   'P 1'
#
loop_
_entity.id
_entity.type
_entity.pdbx_description
1 polymer ?
#
loop_
_entity_poly.entity_id
_entity_poly.type
_entity_poly.pdbx_seq_one_letter_code
_entity_poly.pdbx_strand_id
1 'polypeptide(L)'
;MSTLPAIVQVIFGYLVGQYIQQKGKSYEMLSNLFVAGLVLIVAGQAWGMVFPINKKIWTSSYVIYTSGLAICTIAMMIFMLEFKNAKGAWSSFFDVFGKNPLFIFVLSGFLPRLVGLIRLSNGVNEKGEPLYLSPFSWFYKYICDPIFPADPRVGSLIYALVMITMYWSIAYWLDRKKIYIKV
;
A
#
# COMPACT_ATOMS: atom_id res chain seq x y z
N MET A 1 15.21 -9.33 -0.87
CA MET A 1 15.51 -7.95 -0.44
C MET A 1 16.28 -8.05 0.86
N SER A 2 17.61 -8.22 0.78
CA SER A 2 18.47 -8.51 1.95
C SER A 2 19.64 -7.54 2.04
N THR A 3 19.45 -6.30 1.58
CA THR A 3 20.47 -5.27 1.63
C THR A 3 20.52 -4.64 3.02
N LEU A 4 21.70 -4.20 3.47
CA LEU A 4 21.89 -3.57 4.79
C LEU A 4 20.86 -2.46 5.10
N PRO A 5 20.54 -1.52 4.18
CA PRO A 5 19.56 -0.48 4.47
C PRO A 5 18.15 -1.04 4.72
N ALA A 6 17.76 -2.11 4.02
CA ALA A 6 16.46 -2.75 4.23
C ALA A 6 16.37 -3.41 5.62
N ILE A 7 17.45 -4.03 6.09
CA ILE A 7 17.52 -4.61 7.44
C ILE A 7 17.36 -3.51 8.51
N VAL A 8 18.06 -2.38 8.34
CA VAL A 8 17.95 -1.24 9.25
C VAL A 8 16.52 -0.69 9.29
N GLN A 9 15.82 -0.62 8.15
CA GLN A 9 14.43 -0.18 8.11
C GLN A 9 13.49 -1.11 8.90
N VAL A 10 13.71 -2.43 8.84
CA VAL A 10 12.94 -3.40 9.62
C VAL A 10 13.23 -3.21 11.12
N ILE A 11 14.48 -3.00 11.49
CA ILE A 11 14.87 -2.73 12.89
C ILE A 11 14.19 -1.46 13.41
N PHE A 12 14.16 -0.37 12.63
CA PHE A 12 13.40 0.83 13.00
C PHE A 12 11.92 0.52 13.27
N GLY A 13 11.28 -0.23 12.38
CA GLY A 13 9.89 -0.65 12.56
C GLY A 13 9.67 -1.46 13.84
N TYR A 14 10.56 -2.42 14.12
CA TYR A 14 10.52 -3.21 15.35
C TYR A 14 10.67 -2.34 16.60
N LEU A 15 11.66 -1.44 16.64
CA LEU A 15 11.93 -0.57 17.78
C LEU A 15 10.75 0.38 18.06
N VAL A 16 10.14 0.94 17.01
CA VAL A 16 8.95 1.81 17.14
C VAL A 16 7.78 1.01 17.71
N GLY A 17 7.54 -0.21 17.21
CA GLY A 17 6.51 -1.11 17.73
C GLY A 17 6.74 -1.46 19.20
N GLN A 18 7.98 -1.80 19.56
CA GLN A 18 8.37 -2.10 20.94
C GLN A 18 8.17 -0.87 21.85
N TYR A 19 8.55 0.33 21.40
CA TYR A 19 8.37 1.58 22.14
C TYR A 19 6.90 1.88 22.43
N ILE A 20 6.03 1.73 21.41
CA ILE A 20 4.57 1.91 21.57
C ILE A 20 4.01 0.92 22.60
N GLN A 21 4.45 -0.34 22.57
CA GLN A 21 3.99 -1.37 23.52
C GLN A 21 4.44 -1.08 24.96
N GLN A 22 5.67 -0.61 25.15
CA GLN A 22 6.22 -0.35 26.49
C GLN A 22 5.67 0.91 27.15
N LYS A 23 5.59 2.03 26.42
CA LYS A 23 5.11 3.31 26.95
C LYS A 23 3.59 3.39 27.04
N GLY A 24 2.87 2.54 26.32
CA GLY A 24 1.42 2.57 26.23
C GLY A 24 0.89 3.78 25.47
N LYS A 25 -0.44 3.89 25.39
CA LYS A 25 -1.17 4.91 24.61
C LYS A 25 -1.26 6.25 25.35
N SER A 26 -0.12 6.82 25.73
CA SER A 26 -0.04 8.13 26.38
C SER A 26 0.22 9.26 25.37
N TYR A 27 -0.15 10.49 25.72
CA TYR A 27 0.18 11.67 24.92
C TYR A 27 1.69 11.90 24.81
N GLU A 28 2.46 11.53 25.85
CA GLU A 28 3.92 11.62 25.85
C GLU A 28 4.54 10.69 24.78
N MET A 29 4.07 9.44 24.71
CA MET A 29 4.50 8.48 23.69
C MET A 29 4.22 9.01 22.28
N LEU A 30 3.01 9.56 22.07
CA LEU A 30 2.61 10.11 20.79
C LEU A 30 3.47 11.31 20.37
N SER A 31 3.71 12.24 21.29
CA SER A 31 4.56 13.41 21.05
C SER A 31 5.98 13.01 20.68
N ASN A 32 6.58 12.08 21.44
CA ASN A 32 7.91 11.57 21.16
C ASN A 32 8.00 10.88 19.80
N LEU A 33 6.95 10.14 19.40
CA LEU A 33 6.88 9.52 18.07
C LEU A 33 6.88 10.58 16.96
N PHE A 34 6.08 11.64 17.10
CA PHE A 34 6.06 12.73 16.14
C PHE A 34 7.40 13.47 16.04
N VAL A 35 8.01 13.79 17.19
CA VAL A 35 9.32 14.45 17.23
C VAL A 35 10.38 13.56 16.57
N ALA A 36 10.45 12.28 16.94
CA ALA A 36 11.39 11.34 16.33
C ALA A 36 11.16 11.19 14.81
N GLY A 37 9.90 11.09 14.38
CA GLY A 37 9.53 11.02 12.97
C GLY A 37 9.96 12.27 12.19
N LEU A 38 9.73 13.47 12.73
CA LEU A 38 10.15 14.73 12.13
C LEU A 38 11.67 14.86 12.06
N VAL A 39 12.39 14.49 13.12
CA VAL A 39 13.86 14.49 13.14
C VAL A 39 14.39 13.56 12.05
N LEU A 40 13.82 12.36 11.90
CA LEU A 40 14.21 11.42 10.84
C LEU A 40 13.88 11.94 9.44
N ILE A 41 12.74 12.61 9.24
CA ILE A 41 12.40 13.22 7.95
C ILE A 41 13.43 14.29 7.58
N VAL A 42 13.75 15.21 8.50
CA VAL A 42 14.72 16.28 8.26
C VAL A 42 16.12 15.71 8.04
N ALA A 43 16.54 14.74 8.86
CA ALA A 43 17.83 14.08 8.72
C ALA A 43 17.93 13.30 7.38
N GLY A 44 16.86 12.61 6.98
CA GLY A 44 16.79 11.89 5.71
C GLY A 44 16.85 12.82 4.50
N GLN A 45 16.19 13.99 4.59
CA GLN A 45 16.23 15.02 3.56
C GLN A 45 17.62 15.66 3.44
N ALA A 46 18.26 15.98 4.57
CA ALA A 46 19.61 16.52 4.60
C ALA A 46 20.63 15.50 4.06
N TRP A 47 20.51 14.23 4.47
CA TRP A 47 21.32 13.14 3.92
C TRP A 47 21.06 12.92 2.43
N GLY A 48 19.82 13.18 1.98
CA GLY A 48 19.42 13.20 0.58
C GLY A 48 20.21 14.17 -0.31
N MET A 49 20.77 15.23 0.26
CA MET A 49 21.61 16.20 -0.48
C MET A 49 22.97 15.61 -0.85
N VAL A 50 23.51 14.71 -0.03
CA VAL A 50 24.80 14.04 -0.26
C VAL A 50 24.60 12.71 -0.96
N PHE A 51 23.59 11.94 -0.54
CA PHE A 51 23.24 10.65 -1.09
C PHE A 51 21.78 10.64 -1.56
N PRO A 52 21.51 10.76 -2.87
CA PRO A 52 20.17 10.97 -3.40
C PRO A 52 19.16 9.93 -2.92
N ILE A 53 17.96 10.40 -2.55
CA ILE A 53 16.85 9.55 -2.14
C ILE A 53 16.40 8.71 -3.33
N ASN A 54 16.82 7.44 -3.38
CA ASN A 54 16.49 6.53 -4.46
C ASN A 54 15.88 5.23 -3.93
N LYS A 55 14.63 4.99 -4.35
CA LYS A 55 13.84 3.80 -4.03
C LYS A 55 14.35 2.54 -4.74
N LYS A 56 14.89 2.65 -5.97
CA LYS A 56 15.27 1.47 -6.78
C LYS A 56 16.38 0.65 -6.13
N ILE A 57 17.35 1.33 -5.51
CA ILE A 57 18.50 0.71 -4.86
C ILE A 57 18.42 0.73 -3.32
N TRP A 58 17.29 1.20 -2.76
CA TRP A 58 17.05 1.25 -1.32
C TRP A 58 18.15 2.01 -0.54
N THR A 59 18.41 3.24 -0.95
CA THR A 59 19.46 4.10 -0.35
C THR A 59 19.26 4.35 1.15
N SER A 60 20.35 4.63 1.87
CA SER A 60 20.28 4.97 3.30
C SER A 60 19.48 6.25 3.59
N SER A 61 19.54 7.24 2.70
CA SER A 61 18.69 8.45 2.75
C SER A 61 17.22 8.12 2.59
N TYR A 62 16.88 7.25 1.64
CA TYR A 62 15.53 6.74 1.48
C TYR A 62 15.04 5.99 2.73
N VAL A 63 15.87 5.16 3.37
CA VAL A 63 15.49 4.43 4.59
C VAL A 63 15.18 5.38 5.74
N ILE A 64 16.06 6.35 6.01
CA ILE A 64 15.87 7.30 7.12
C ILE A 64 14.62 8.15 6.87
N TYR A 65 14.49 8.70 5.66
CA TYR A 65 13.37 9.56 5.28
C TYR A 65 12.03 8.82 5.36
N THR A 66 11.94 7.62 4.77
CA THR A 66 10.70 6.84 4.76
C THR A 66 10.35 6.24 6.11
N SER A 67 11.34 5.90 6.94
CA SER A 67 11.11 5.50 8.34
C SER A 67 10.49 6.65 9.13
N GLY A 68 10.99 7.88 8.97
CA GLY A 68 10.41 9.06 9.62
C GLY A 68 8.95 9.32 9.18
N LEU A 69 8.66 9.23 7.88
CA LEU A 69 7.27 9.33 7.37
C LEU A 69 6.37 8.22 7.93
N ALA A 70 6.84 6.97 7.99
CA ALA A 70 6.09 5.86 8.54
C ALA A 70 5.78 6.07 10.03
N ILE A 71 6.75 6.58 10.80
CA ILE A 71 6.59 6.90 12.22
C ILE A 71 5.56 8.02 12.42
N CYS A 72 5.62 9.11 11.64
CA CYS A 72 4.61 10.16 11.69
C CYS A 72 3.21 9.63 11.31
N THR A 73 3.14 8.73 10.33
CA THR A 73 1.88 8.13 9.88
C THR A 73 1.27 7.25 10.97
N ILE A 74 2.05 6.37 11.61
CA ILE A 74 1.53 5.52 12.69
C ILE A 74 1.13 6.35 13.91
N ALA A 75 1.90 7.40 14.24
CA ALA A 75 1.56 8.37 15.28
C ALA A 75 0.19 9.02 15.00
N MET A 76 0.00 9.52 13.77
CA MET A 76 -1.27 10.13 13.35
C MET A 76 -2.44 9.14 13.43
N MET A 77 -2.25 7.89 13.01
CA MET A 77 -3.29 6.86 13.11
C MET A 77 -3.64 6.54 14.56
N ILE A 78 -2.65 6.41 15.45
CA ILE A 78 -2.87 6.21 16.89
C ILE A 78 -3.64 7.41 17.47
N PHE A 79 -3.26 8.64 17.12
CA PHE A 79 -3.98 9.84 17.56
C PHE A 79 -5.47 9.82 17.16
N MET A 80 -5.75 9.51 15.89
CA MET A 80 -7.12 9.49 15.38
C MET A 80 -7.97 8.39 16.02
N LEU A 81 -7.41 7.19 16.19
CA LEU A 81 -8.16 6.02 16.67
C LEU A 81 -8.30 5.98 18.20
N GLU A 82 -7.26 6.34 18.93
CA GLU A 82 -7.21 6.18 20.39
C GLU A 82 -7.64 7.44 21.15
N PHE A 83 -7.29 8.63 20.66
CA PHE A 83 -7.55 9.89 21.37
C PHE A 83 -8.78 10.60 20.85
N LYS A 84 -8.94 10.68 19.52
CA LYS A 84 -10.13 11.29 18.91
C LYS A 84 -11.36 10.36 18.85
N ASN A 85 -11.21 9.09 19.24
CA ASN A 85 -12.26 8.06 19.11
C ASN A 85 -12.94 8.10 17.73
N ALA A 86 -12.17 8.37 16.66
CA ALA A 86 -12.69 8.43 15.29
C ALA A 86 -12.95 7.02 14.70
N LYS A 87 -13.49 6.13 15.54
CA LYS A 87 -13.90 4.77 15.18
C LYS A 87 -15.26 4.87 14.50
N GLY A 88 -15.26 4.80 13.17
CA GLY A 88 -16.46 4.85 12.34
C GLY A 88 -16.33 3.97 11.10
N ALA A 89 -17.19 4.21 10.10
CA ALA A 89 -17.22 3.44 8.86
C ALA A 89 -15.86 3.43 8.12
N TRP A 90 -15.11 4.54 8.19
CA TRP A 90 -13.76 4.63 7.62
C TRP A 90 -12.78 3.63 8.28
N SER A 91 -12.74 3.57 9.61
CA SER A 91 -11.87 2.59 10.32
C SER A 91 -12.26 1.15 9.99
N SER A 92 -13.56 0.86 9.85
CA SER A 92 -14.05 -0.47 9.48
C SER A 92 -13.62 -0.87 8.06
N PHE A 93 -13.65 0.08 7.12
CA PHE A 93 -13.17 -0.15 5.75
C PHE A 93 -11.70 -0.62 5.72
N PHE A 94 -10.82 0.02 6.50
CA PHE A 94 -9.40 -0.38 6.59
C PHE A 94 -9.16 -1.62 7.45
N ASP A 95 -9.97 -1.84 8.49
CA ASP A 95 -9.87 -3.03 9.36
C ASP A 95 -10.07 -4.34 8.57
N VAL A 96 -11.00 -4.34 7.61
CA VAL A 96 -11.23 -5.48 6.70
C VAL A 96 -9.97 -5.86 5.93
N PHE A 97 -9.21 -4.87 5.43
CA PHE A 97 -7.92 -5.12 4.79
C PHE A 97 -6.85 -5.60 5.80
N GLY A 98 -6.86 -5.04 7.00
CA GLY A 98 -5.87 -5.31 8.05
C GLY A 98 -6.00 -6.69 8.72
N LYS A 99 -7.17 -7.32 8.66
CA LYS A 99 -7.41 -8.66 9.24
C LYS A 99 -6.86 -9.81 8.41
N ASN A 100 -6.76 -9.64 7.09
CA ASN A 100 -6.27 -10.66 6.16
C ASN A 100 -5.20 -10.11 5.18
N PRO A 101 -4.13 -9.43 5.67
CA PRO A 101 -3.21 -8.67 4.81
C PRO A 101 -2.38 -9.59 3.91
N LEU A 102 -1.96 -10.76 4.42
CA LEU A 102 -1.16 -11.72 3.66
C LEU A 102 -1.98 -12.38 2.53
N PHE A 103 -3.23 -12.74 2.80
CA PHE A 103 -4.13 -13.28 1.78
C PHE A 103 -4.33 -12.28 0.65
N ILE A 104 -4.63 -11.01 0.98
CA ILE A 104 -4.83 -9.95 -0.02
C ILE A 104 -3.55 -9.70 -0.82
N PHE A 105 -2.39 -9.71 -0.18
CA PHE A 105 -1.10 -9.60 -0.86
C PHE A 105 -0.90 -10.72 -1.88
N VAL A 106 -1.08 -11.99 -1.48
CA VAL A 106 -0.97 -13.14 -2.39
C VAL A 106 -2.01 -13.05 -3.51
N LEU A 107 -3.26 -12.74 -3.17
CA LEU A 107 -4.36 -12.57 -4.13
C LEU A 107 -4.05 -11.49 -5.18
N SER A 108 -3.48 -10.36 -4.76
CA SER A 108 -3.12 -9.25 -5.64
C SER A 108 -2.03 -9.63 -6.67
N GLY A 109 -1.14 -10.57 -6.33
CA GLY A 109 -0.15 -11.10 -7.27
C GLY A 109 -0.65 -12.28 -8.09
N PHE A 110 -1.51 -13.11 -7.51
CA PHE A 110 -2.00 -14.36 -8.11
C PHE A 110 -3.12 -14.12 -9.13
N LEU A 111 -4.09 -13.28 -8.78
CA LEU A 111 -5.30 -13.06 -9.57
C LEU A 111 -5.00 -12.42 -10.95
N PRO A 112 -4.13 -11.40 -11.08
CA PRO A 112 -3.73 -10.89 -12.39
C PRO A 112 -2.99 -11.92 -13.26
N ARG A 113 -2.21 -12.82 -12.64
CA ARG A 113 -1.51 -13.88 -13.39
C ARG A 113 -2.48 -14.93 -13.91
N LEU A 114 -3.44 -15.37 -13.09
CA LEU A 114 -4.49 -16.29 -13.54
C LEU A 114 -5.33 -15.70 -14.67
N VAL A 115 -5.78 -14.46 -14.48
CA VAL A 115 -6.57 -13.75 -15.49
C VAL A 115 -5.76 -13.51 -16.76
N GLY A 116 -4.44 -13.29 -16.65
CA GLY A 116 -3.52 -13.20 -17.78
C GLY A 116 -3.30 -14.50 -18.56
N LEU A 117 -3.61 -15.67 -17.98
CA LEU A 117 -3.60 -16.95 -18.71
C LEU A 117 -4.80 -17.04 -19.67
N ILE A 118 -5.90 -16.35 -19.37
CA ILE A 118 -7.06 -16.25 -20.24
C ILE A 118 -6.73 -15.22 -21.32
N ARG A 119 -6.31 -15.72 -22.48
CA ARG A 119 -5.97 -14.90 -23.64
C ARG A 119 -7.22 -14.70 -24.49
N LEU A 120 -7.89 -13.55 -24.36
CA LEU A 120 -8.96 -13.17 -25.27
C LEU A 120 -8.31 -12.62 -26.54
N SER A 121 -8.52 -13.30 -27.67
CA SER A 121 -8.04 -12.85 -28.98
C SER A 121 -8.77 -11.55 -29.34
N ASN A 122 -8.03 -10.47 -29.54
CA ASN A 122 -8.61 -9.17 -29.89
C ASN A 122 -8.02 -8.64 -31.20
N GLY A 123 -8.02 -9.51 -32.21
CA GLY A 123 -7.53 -9.23 -33.54
C GLY A 123 -6.01 -9.30 -33.66
N VAL A 124 -5.52 -8.85 -34.81
CA VAL A 124 -4.12 -8.90 -35.23
C VAL A 124 -3.60 -7.47 -35.36
N ASN A 125 -2.41 -7.17 -34.84
CA ASN A 125 -1.74 -5.89 -35.09
C ASN A 125 -1.38 -5.76 -36.59
N GLU A 126 -1.07 -4.55 -37.07
CA GLU A 126 -0.59 -4.28 -38.45
C GLU A 126 0.69 -5.08 -38.85
N LYS A 127 1.32 -5.78 -37.90
CA LYS A 127 2.48 -6.67 -38.08
C LYS A 127 2.17 -8.17 -38.05
N GLY A 128 0.90 -8.59 -38.02
CA GLY A 128 0.53 -10.00 -38.07
C GLY A 128 0.61 -10.77 -36.73
N GLU A 129 0.83 -10.07 -35.62
CA GLU A 129 0.89 -10.67 -34.28
C GLU A 129 -0.50 -10.66 -33.60
N PRO A 130 -0.95 -11.78 -32.99
CA PRO A 130 -2.21 -11.83 -32.27
C PRO A 130 -2.13 -10.98 -30.99
N LEU A 131 -2.98 -9.96 -30.91
CA LEU A 131 -3.15 -9.16 -29.69
C LEU A 131 -3.99 -9.96 -28.71
N TYR A 132 -3.36 -10.45 -27.65
CA TYR A 132 -4.06 -11.05 -26.53
C TYR A 132 -4.45 -9.95 -25.54
N LEU A 133 -5.75 -9.74 -25.33
CA LEU A 133 -6.21 -8.96 -24.20
C LEU A 133 -6.47 -9.89 -23.03
N SER A 134 -5.85 -9.59 -21.89
CA SER A 134 -6.33 -10.17 -20.64
C SER A 134 -7.73 -9.58 -20.34
N PRO A 135 -8.62 -10.30 -19.64
CA PRO A 135 -9.91 -9.77 -19.19
C PRO A 135 -9.80 -8.42 -18.46
N PHE A 136 -8.68 -8.17 -17.77
CA PHE A 136 -8.38 -6.88 -17.15
C PHE A 136 -8.00 -5.79 -18.15
N SER A 137 -7.24 -6.13 -19.19
CA SER A 137 -6.95 -5.22 -20.31
C SER A 137 -8.21 -4.92 -21.12
N TRP A 138 -9.11 -5.90 -21.26
CA TRP A 138 -10.42 -5.73 -21.90
C TRP A 138 -11.32 -4.80 -21.08
N PHE A 139 -11.41 -5.02 -19.77
CA PHE A 139 -12.16 -4.14 -18.87
C PHE A 139 -11.65 -2.68 -18.95
N TYR A 140 -10.33 -2.48 -18.97
CA TYR A 140 -9.77 -1.15 -19.15
C TYR A 140 -10.17 -0.54 -20.50
N LYS A 141 -9.97 -1.26 -21.61
CA LYS A 141 -10.19 -0.74 -22.97
C LYS A 141 -11.65 -0.49 -23.32
N TYR A 142 -12.58 -1.33 -22.85
CA TYR A 142 -13.99 -1.26 -23.24
C TYR A 142 -14.91 -0.64 -22.19
N ILE A 143 -14.46 -0.55 -20.94
CA ILE A 143 -15.26 0.02 -19.86
C ILE A 143 -14.58 1.27 -19.31
N CYS A 144 -13.29 1.24 -18.94
CA CYS A 144 -12.68 2.42 -18.31
C CYS A 144 -12.31 3.56 -19.29
N ASP A 145 -11.76 3.21 -20.45
CA ASP A 145 -11.31 4.16 -21.48
C ASP A 145 -12.46 4.95 -22.15
N PRO A 146 -13.61 4.34 -22.52
CA PRO A 146 -14.68 5.08 -23.17
C PRO A 146 -15.53 5.94 -22.23
N ILE A 147 -15.44 5.78 -20.90
CA ILE A 147 -16.21 6.59 -19.95
C ILE A 147 -15.73 8.06 -19.94
N PHE A 148 -14.44 8.31 -20.15
CA PHE A 148 -13.88 9.66 -20.30
C PHE A 148 -12.82 9.71 -21.41
N PRO A 149 -13.23 9.94 -22.68
CA PRO A 149 -12.32 9.99 -23.83
C PRO A 149 -11.27 11.12 -23.79
N ALA A 150 -11.39 12.07 -22.86
CA ALA A 150 -10.62 13.30 -22.83
C ALA A 150 -9.28 13.21 -22.07
N ASP A 151 -9.10 12.25 -21.15
CA ASP A 151 -7.82 12.06 -20.44
C ASP A 151 -7.60 10.60 -20.00
N PRO A 152 -6.60 9.89 -20.58
CA PRO A 152 -6.22 8.52 -20.20
C PRO A 152 -5.89 8.34 -18.71
N ARG A 153 -5.52 9.41 -18.00
CA ARG A 153 -5.22 9.38 -16.56
C ARG A 153 -6.46 9.03 -15.75
N VAL A 154 -7.63 9.55 -16.12
CA VAL A 154 -8.89 9.30 -15.43
C VAL A 154 -9.32 7.85 -15.59
N GLY A 155 -9.17 7.28 -16.79
CA GLY A 155 -9.42 5.85 -17.04
C GLY A 155 -8.58 4.94 -16.14
N SER A 156 -7.30 5.29 -15.93
CA SER A 156 -6.41 4.53 -15.03
C SER A 156 -6.80 4.62 -13.55
N LEU A 157 -7.33 5.77 -13.12
CA LEU A 157 -7.82 5.99 -11.77
C LEU A 157 -9.09 5.18 -11.50
N ILE A 158 -10.04 5.18 -12.44
CA ILE A 158 -11.27 4.38 -12.36
C ILE A 158 -10.93 2.89 -12.28
N TYR A 159 -10.02 2.43 -13.13
CA TYR A 159 -9.53 1.05 -13.10
C TYR A 159 -8.96 0.68 -11.71
N ALA A 160 -8.11 1.55 -11.15
CA ALA A 160 -7.53 1.33 -9.82
C ALA A 160 -8.61 1.28 -8.72
N LEU A 161 -9.60 2.18 -8.75
CA LEU A 161 -10.68 2.20 -7.77
C LEU A 161 -11.57 0.95 -7.85
N VAL A 162 -11.92 0.51 -9.06
CA VAL A 162 -12.72 -0.71 -9.25
C VAL A 162 -11.94 -1.93 -8.75
N MET A 163 -10.65 -2.04 -9.09
CA MET A 163 -9.80 -3.15 -8.63
C MET A 163 -9.67 -3.16 -7.11
N ILE A 164 -9.44 -2.00 -6.47
CA ILE A 164 -9.38 -1.90 -5.01
C ILE A 164 -10.72 -2.29 -4.38
N THR A 165 -11.84 -1.84 -4.95
CA THR A 165 -13.19 -2.20 -4.46
C THR A 165 -13.47 -3.70 -4.63
N MET A 166 -13.00 -4.31 -5.71
CA MET A 166 -13.08 -5.75 -5.93
C MET A 166 -12.28 -6.53 -4.90
N TYR A 167 -11.04 -6.11 -4.61
CA TYR A 167 -10.25 -6.75 -3.55
C TYR A 167 -10.87 -6.54 -2.16
N TRP A 168 -11.42 -5.35 -1.90
CA TRP A 168 -12.13 -5.06 -0.66
C TRP A 168 -13.37 -5.94 -0.48
N SER A 169 -14.17 -6.16 -1.53
CA SER A 169 -15.38 -6.98 -1.43
C SER A 169 -15.06 -8.45 -1.11
N ILE A 170 -13.98 -8.99 -1.67
CA ILE A 170 -13.46 -10.33 -1.33
C ILE A 170 -13.01 -10.37 0.13
N ALA A 171 -12.23 -9.38 0.57
CA ALA A 171 -11.77 -9.28 1.95
C ALA A 171 -12.95 -9.13 2.95
N TYR A 172 -13.96 -8.34 2.59
CA TYR A 172 -15.18 -8.14 3.37
C TYR A 172 -15.99 -9.44 3.47
N TRP A 173 -16.09 -10.20 2.38
CA TRP A 173 -16.73 -11.50 2.40
C TRP A 173 -16.03 -12.49 3.36
N LEU A 174 -14.70 -12.50 3.36
CA LEU A 174 -13.92 -13.30 4.31
C LEU A 174 -14.12 -12.85 5.76
N ASP A 175 -14.13 -11.53 6.02
CA ASP A 175 -14.40 -10.96 7.35
C ASP A 175 -15.80 -11.34 7.86
N ARG A 176 -16.83 -11.27 6.99
CA ARG A 176 -18.20 -11.71 7.31
C ARG A 176 -18.28 -13.20 7.64
N LYS A 177 -17.42 -14.02 7.02
CA LYS A 177 -17.31 -15.46 7.29
C LYS A 177 -16.39 -15.78 8.48
N LYS A 178 -15.78 -14.77 9.12
CA LYS A 178 -14.80 -14.91 10.21
C LYS A 178 -13.61 -15.82 9.86
N ILE A 179 -13.25 -15.89 8.57
CA ILE A 179 -12.10 -16.66 8.11
C ILE A 179 -10.89 -15.73 8.17
N TYR A 180 -9.99 -16.02 9.10
CA TYR A 180 -8.75 -15.27 9.28
C TYR A 180 -7.58 -16.16 8.94
N ILE A 181 -7.01 -15.98 7.75
CA ILE A 181 -5.85 -16.74 7.29
C ILE A 181 -4.61 -16.04 7.83
N LYS A 182 -4.15 -16.50 8.99
CA LYS A 182 -2.87 -16.13 9.59
C LYS A 182 -1.90 -17.29 9.36
N VAL A 183 -0.71 -16.98 8.85
CA VAL A 183 0.41 -17.92 8.75
C VAL A 183 1.38 -17.61 9.87
#